data_AF-V9DTK6-F1
#
_entry.id   AF-V9DTK6-F1
#
_cell.length_a   1.000
_cell.length_b   1.000
_cell.length_c   1.000
_cell.angle_alpha   90.00
_cell.angle_beta   90.00
_cell.angle_gamma   90.00
#
_symmetry.space_group_name_H-M   'P 1'
#
loop_
_entity.id
_entity.type
_entity.pdbx_description
1 polymer ?
#
loop_
_entity_poly.entity_id
_entity_poly.type
_entity_poly.pdbx_seq_one_letter_code
_entity_poly.pdbx_strand_id
1 'polypeptide(L)'
;MPVKPLSFKGDKKPSKKRKHRTDDDNVDVSKSVAAAETADPSAEDETWTTPDQPSDLTGPVLLILPTIPPTSLACDAHGNVFASPLENIIENVPETSEPHDVRQVWVASSVAGTGEISFKGSHGGYLSCDALGVLGARREARGPEEGFVVEDISEKELKGRVRWRVRTAASKKEPGEQGRRYLCALTETKANAKSVNISLRGDGEAGSESTHLIVKMQARFKPRVQQNKETKAKEKVSRKELEQAVGRRLDDDEVKRLKRARKEGNFYEEVLDVRVKGKHDKFAS
;
A
#
# COMPACT_ATOMS: atom_id res chain seq x y z
N MET A 1 25.28 33.94 -25.26
CA MET A 1 24.15 34.65 -24.63
C MET A 1 23.01 33.65 -24.49
N PRO A 2 22.56 33.28 -23.28
CA PRO A 2 21.47 32.32 -23.14
C PRO A 2 20.12 33.00 -23.42
N VAL A 3 19.42 32.52 -24.44
CA VAL A 3 18.09 33.00 -24.84
C VAL A 3 17.01 32.45 -23.90
N LYS A 4 16.11 33.33 -23.48
CA LYS A 4 15.03 33.05 -22.53
C LYS A 4 13.85 32.39 -23.27
N PRO A 5 13.27 31.28 -22.80
CA PRO A 5 12.16 30.63 -23.49
C PRO A 5 10.88 31.48 -23.46
N LEU A 6 10.15 31.46 -24.57
CA LEU A 6 8.92 32.22 -24.83
C LEU A 6 7.75 31.58 -24.07
N SER A 7 7.10 32.31 -23.15
CA SER A 7 5.92 31.83 -22.40
C SER A 7 4.62 32.17 -23.14
N PHE A 8 3.72 31.20 -23.29
CA PHE A 8 2.41 31.41 -23.94
C PHE A 8 1.36 31.90 -22.93
N LYS A 9 0.38 32.67 -23.42
CA LYS A 9 -0.77 33.14 -22.63
C LYS A 9 -1.63 31.92 -22.25
N GLY A 10 -1.50 31.46 -21.02
CA GLY A 10 -2.24 30.32 -20.46
C GLY A 10 -1.47 29.55 -19.38
N ASP A 11 -0.14 29.68 -19.34
CA ASP A 11 0.68 28.98 -18.34
C ASP A 11 0.51 29.58 -16.94
N LYS A 12 0.08 28.73 -15.99
CA LYS A 12 -0.01 29.08 -14.56
C LYS A 12 1.41 29.27 -13.99
N LYS A 13 1.64 30.44 -13.39
CA LYS A 13 2.92 30.80 -12.74
C LYS A 13 3.33 29.73 -11.71
N PRO A 14 4.61 29.30 -11.67
CA PRO A 14 5.08 28.43 -10.58
C PRO A 14 4.98 29.19 -9.25
N SER A 15 4.40 28.53 -8.24
CA SER A 15 4.24 29.10 -6.90
C SER A 15 5.62 29.32 -6.25
N LYS A 16 5.81 30.50 -5.67
CA LYS A 16 7.06 30.88 -5.00
C LYS A 16 7.28 30.00 -3.77
N LYS A 17 8.24 29.07 -3.82
CA LYS A 17 8.79 28.43 -2.61
C LYS A 17 9.46 29.51 -1.74
N ARG A 18 8.98 29.68 -0.50
CA ARG A 18 9.59 30.57 0.50
C ARG A 18 11.00 30.06 0.82
N LYS A 19 12.00 30.95 0.67
CA LYS A 19 13.38 30.75 1.14
C LYS A 19 13.35 30.57 2.66
N HIS A 20 13.81 29.41 3.14
CA HIS A 20 14.15 29.21 4.55
C HIS A 20 15.49 29.92 4.80
N ARG A 21 15.52 30.85 5.77
CA ARG A 21 16.77 31.44 6.26
C ARG A 21 17.48 30.38 7.09
N THR A 22 18.75 30.14 6.77
CA THR A 22 19.73 29.48 7.63
C THR A 22 20.06 30.40 8.79
N ASP A 23 19.96 29.89 10.01
CA ASP A 23 20.78 30.33 11.13
C ASP A 23 21.18 29.09 11.95
N ASP A 24 22.39 29.15 12.46
CA ASP A 24 23.25 28.04 12.88
C ASP A 24 23.03 27.61 14.34
N ASP A 25 23.52 26.41 14.64
CA ASP A 25 23.80 25.81 15.95
C ASP A 25 22.69 25.68 17.02
N ASN A 26 22.24 24.44 17.27
CA ASN A 26 22.64 23.67 18.47
C ASN A 26 21.87 22.33 18.51
N VAL A 27 22.59 21.29 18.90
CA VAL A 27 22.18 19.89 18.98
C VAL A 27 21.14 19.70 20.09
N ASP A 28 19.95 19.18 19.78
CA ASP A 28 19.19 18.40 20.75
C ASP A 28 18.27 17.34 20.10
N VAL A 29 18.47 16.11 20.54
CA VAL A 29 17.87 14.87 20.05
C VAL A 29 16.56 14.67 20.81
N SER A 30 15.48 15.33 20.40
CA SER A 30 14.16 15.17 21.06
C SER A 30 12.94 15.58 20.21
N LYS A 31 13.05 15.62 18.87
CA LYS A 31 11.97 16.11 17.98
C LYS A 31 11.18 15.05 17.21
N SER A 32 11.23 13.77 17.63
CA SER A 32 10.48 12.69 16.98
C SER A 32 9.02 12.52 17.45
N VAL A 33 8.53 13.35 18.39
CA VAL A 33 7.17 13.18 18.95
C VAL A 33 6.22 14.37 18.70
N ALA A 34 6.68 15.47 18.11
CA ALA A 34 5.87 16.68 17.91
C ALA A 34 5.51 17.00 16.45
N ALA A 35 5.86 16.13 15.49
CA ALA A 35 5.51 16.30 14.07
C ALA A 35 4.14 15.70 13.70
N ALA A 36 3.47 15.01 14.63
CA ALA A 36 2.22 14.28 14.36
C ALA A 36 0.96 15.17 14.25
N GLU A 37 1.03 16.46 14.58
CA GLU A 37 -0.18 17.32 14.63
C GLU A 37 -0.37 18.23 13.41
N THR A 38 0.49 18.15 12.39
CA THR A 38 0.33 18.92 11.13
C THR A 38 0.58 18.10 9.87
N ALA A 39 0.53 16.77 9.95
CA ALA A 39 0.59 15.93 8.77
C ALA A 39 -0.69 16.10 7.95
N ASP A 40 -0.54 16.53 6.70
CA ASP A 40 -1.59 16.45 5.69
C ASP A 40 -2.05 14.99 5.65
N PRO A 41 -3.35 14.66 5.83
CA PRO A 41 -3.81 13.27 5.86
C PRO A 41 -3.54 12.50 4.56
N SER A 42 -3.10 13.18 3.50
CA SER A 42 -2.60 12.59 2.26
C SER A 42 -1.18 12.02 2.36
N ALA A 43 -0.34 12.50 3.28
CA ALA A 43 1.05 12.03 3.41
C ALA A 43 1.14 10.62 4.01
N GLU A 44 0.28 10.30 4.98
CA GLU A 44 0.19 8.95 5.55
C GLU A 44 -0.39 7.92 4.54
N ASP A 45 -1.12 8.41 3.53
CA ASP A 45 -1.72 7.57 2.50
C ASP A 45 -0.67 7.01 1.50
N GLU A 46 0.56 7.54 1.49
CA GLU A 46 1.65 7.17 0.57
C GLU A 46 2.72 6.26 1.20
N THR A 47 2.68 6.04 2.51
CA THR A 47 3.65 5.20 3.24
C THR A 47 3.49 3.71 2.94
N TRP A 48 4.60 2.95 2.97
CA TRP A 48 4.62 1.51 2.73
C TRP A 48 4.82 0.68 4.00
N THR A 49 3.93 -0.28 4.24
CA THR A 49 3.94 -1.15 5.43
C THR A 49 3.89 -2.64 5.05
N THR A 50 4.34 -3.51 5.95
CA THR A 50 4.13 -4.96 5.84
C THR A 50 2.65 -5.29 6.14
N PRO A 51 2.02 -6.22 5.39
CA PRO A 51 0.70 -6.76 5.74
C PRO A 51 0.75 -7.54 7.06
N ASP A 52 -0.39 -7.66 7.77
CA ASP A 52 -0.45 -8.48 9.00
C ASP A 52 -0.73 -9.95 8.67
N GLN A 53 -1.41 -10.21 7.56
CA GLN A 53 -1.77 -11.55 7.07
C GLN A 53 -1.87 -11.55 5.52
N PRO A 54 -1.76 -12.71 4.85
CA PRO A 54 -1.82 -12.79 3.39
C PRO A 54 -3.09 -12.18 2.78
N SER A 55 -4.24 -12.32 3.47
CA SER A 55 -5.53 -11.82 3.01
C SER A 55 -5.66 -10.29 3.02
N ASP A 56 -4.73 -9.58 3.68
CA ASP A 56 -4.74 -8.12 3.70
C ASP A 56 -4.21 -7.50 2.40
N LEU A 57 -3.51 -8.29 1.57
CA LEU A 57 -2.84 -7.81 0.36
C LEU A 57 -3.86 -7.38 -0.69
N THR A 58 -4.07 -6.08 -0.79
CA THR A 58 -4.92 -5.43 -1.79
C THR A 58 -4.30 -4.11 -2.22
N GLY A 59 -4.47 -3.73 -3.48
CA GLY A 59 -3.96 -2.46 -4.00
C GLY A 59 -2.46 -2.52 -4.32
N PRO A 60 -1.76 -1.37 -4.37
CA PRO A 60 -0.34 -1.32 -4.69
C PRO A 60 0.52 -2.05 -3.67
N VAL A 61 1.35 -2.97 -4.16
CA VAL A 61 2.29 -3.80 -3.41
C VAL A 61 3.69 -3.75 -4.02
N LEU A 62 4.68 -3.97 -3.18
CA LEU A 62 6.08 -4.09 -3.52
C LEU A 62 6.55 -5.49 -3.11
N LEU A 63 7.14 -6.21 -4.06
CA LEU A 63 7.70 -7.55 -3.85
C LEU A 63 9.23 -7.43 -3.83
N ILE A 64 9.83 -7.61 -2.67
CA ILE A 64 11.27 -7.48 -2.45
C ILE A 64 11.89 -8.88 -2.42
N LEU A 65 12.92 -9.06 -3.24
CA LEU A 65 13.60 -10.33 -3.46
C LEU A 65 14.74 -10.52 -2.44
N PRO A 66 15.05 -11.77 -2.05
CA PRO A 66 16.12 -12.09 -1.10
C PRO A 66 17.52 -12.03 -1.77
N THR A 67 17.87 -10.88 -2.37
CA THR A 67 19.16 -10.67 -3.03
C THR A 67 20.07 -9.75 -2.22
N ILE A 68 21.36 -9.79 -2.52
CA ILE A 68 22.37 -8.91 -1.93
C ILE A 68 23.16 -8.25 -3.09
N PRO A 69 23.01 -6.94 -3.34
CA PRO A 69 22.12 -5.99 -2.64
C PRO A 69 20.62 -6.29 -2.87
N PRO A 70 19.72 -5.75 -2.03
CA PRO A 70 18.28 -5.96 -2.16
C PRO A 70 17.73 -5.46 -3.50
N THR A 71 16.88 -6.26 -4.12
CA THR A 71 16.18 -5.93 -5.37
C THR A 71 14.69 -6.15 -5.21
N SER A 72 13.90 -5.55 -6.09
CA SER A 72 12.46 -5.77 -6.19
C SER A 72 12.10 -6.46 -7.49
N LEU A 73 11.07 -7.30 -7.44
CA LEU A 73 10.44 -7.87 -8.63
C LEU A 73 9.77 -6.75 -9.42
N ALA A 74 10.26 -6.48 -10.63
CA ALA A 74 9.75 -5.43 -11.49
C ALA A 74 9.38 -5.97 -12.86
N CYS A 75 8.59 -5.22 -13.62
CA CYS A 75 8.31 -5.50 -15.02
C CYS A 75 8.48 -4.28 -15.92
N ASP A 76 8.93 -4.50 -17.15
CA ASP A 76 9.00 -3.46 -18.16
C ASP A 76 7.68 -3.35 -18.95
N ALA A 77 7.62 -2.37 -19.87
CA ALA A 77 6.44 -2.15 -20.72
C ALA A 77 6.15 -3.32 -21.69
N HIS A 78 7.11 -4.20 -21.92
CA HIS A 78 6.95 -5.39 -22.77
C HIS A 78 6.52 -6.62 -21.96
N GLY A 79 6.36 -6.49 -20.64
CA GLY A 79 6.03 -7.59 -19.75
C GLY A 79 7.21 -8.52 -19.46
N ASN A 80 8.45 -8.08 -19.64
CA ASN A 80 9.61 -8.81 -19.14
C ASN A 80 9.76 -8.55 -17.64
N VAL A 81 9.92 -9.62 -16.86
CA VAL A 81 10.12 -9.55 -15.42
C VAL A 81 11.62 -9.54 -15.12
N PHE A 82 12.06 -8.63 -14.26
CA PHE A 82 13.47 -8.46 -13.91
C PHE A 82 13.65 -8.03 -12.45
N ALA A 83 14.86 -8.21 -11.92
CA ALA A 83 15.22 -7.76 -10.58
C ALA A 83 15.70 -6.30 -10.65
N SER A 84 14.91 -5.37 -10.14
CA SER A 84 15.28 -3.96 -10.09
C SER A 84 16.02 -3.66 -8.78
N PRO A 85 17.20 -3.00 -8.80
CA PRO A 85 17.84 -2.50 -7.59
C PRO A 85 16.90 -1.63 -6.76
N LEU A 86 17.02 -1.68 -5.43
CA LEU A 86 16.31 -0.80 -4.51
C LEU A 86 17.20 0.37 -4.07
N GLU A 87 16.79 1.60 -4.40
CA GLU A 87 17.54 2.82 -4.04
C GLU A 87 17.00 3.47 -2.76
N ASN A 88 15.68 3.51 -2.59
CA ASN A 88 15.02 4.03 -1.40
C ASN A 88 15.03 2.98 -0.28
N ILE A 89 16.19 2.78 0.34
CA ILE A 89 16.41 1.85 1.45
C ILE A 89 17.23 2.52 2.55
N ILE A 90 16.79 2.41 3.80
CA ILE A 90 17.48 2.99 4.95
C ILE A 90 18.49 1.97 5.47
N GLU A 91 19.76 2.35 5.56
CA GLU A 91 20.84 1.52 6.12
C GLU A 91 20.99 0.12 5.48
N ASN A 92 20.54 -0.05 4.23
CA ASN A 92 20.44 -1.35 3.55
C ASN A 92 19.55 -2.38 4.29
N VAL A 93 18.59 -1.93 5.09
CA VAL A 93 17.59 -2.80 5.75
C VAL A 93 16.38 -2.98 4.82
N PRO A 94 16.18 -4.18 4.21
CA PRO A 94 15.18 -4.37 3.16
C PRO A 94 13.74 -4.05 3.59
N GLU A 95 13.40 -4.21 4.87
CA GLU A 95 12.08 -3.92 5.44
C GLU A 95 11.71 -2.44 5.34
N THR A 96 12.71 -1.55 5.31
CA THR A 96 12.51 -0.10 5.18
C THR A 96 12.32 0.35 3.74
N SER A 97 12.45 -0.55 2.77
CA SER A 97 12.46 -0.17 1.35
C SER A 97 11.13 0.42 0.88
N GLU A 98 11.20 1.41 0.01
CA GLU A 98 10.05 1.98 -0.70
C GLU A 98 10.32 1.96 -2.21
N PRO A 99 9.28 1.87 -3.06
CA PRO A 99 9.48 1.94 -4.49
C PRO A 99 9.97 3.33 -4.91
N HIS A 100 10.92 3.35 -5.84
CA HIS A 100 11.41 4.59 -6.50
C HIS A 100 11.12 4.57 -8.01
N ASP A 101 10.70 3.43 -8.55
CA ASP A 101 10.28 3.27 -9.94
C ASP A 101 8.89 2.61 -9.98
N VAL A 102 8.01 3.14 -10.84
CA VAL A 102 6.66 2.61 -11.07
C VAL A 102 6.68 1.15 -11.55
N ARG A 103 7.77 0.69 -12.17
CA ARG A 103 7.96 -0.69 -12.63
C ARG A 103 8.09 -1.70 -11.49
N GLN A 104 8.43 -1.26 -10.28
CA GLN A 104 8.54 -2.10 -9.07
C GLN A 104 7.18 -2.34 -8.40
N VAL A 105 6.17 -1.53 -8.75
CA VAL A 105 4.86 -1.56 -8.11
C VAL A 105 3.91 -2.48 -8.87
N TRP A 106 3.29 -3.38 -8.13
CA TRP A 106 2.23 -4.26 -8.61
C TRP A 106 0.91 -3.91 -7.95
N VAL A 107 -0.20 -4.06 -8.65
CA VAL A 107 -1.54 -3.95 -8.05
C VAL A 107 -2.02 -5.35 -7.71
N ALA A 108 -2.10 -5.65 -6.42
CA ALA A 108 -2.58 -6.91 -5.89
C ALA A 108 -4.11 -6.92 -5.79
N SER A 109 -4.73 -8.00 -6.26
CA SER A 109 -6.18 -8.22 -6.19
C SER A 109 -6.48 -9.69 -5.92
N SER A 110 -7.26 -9.96 -4.87
CA SER A 110 -7.74 -11.29 -4.51
C SER A 110 -8.96 -11.69 -5.34
N VAL A 111 -9.06 -12.98 -5.67
CA VAL A 111 -10.27 -13.55 -6.27
C VAL A 111 -11.14 -14.17 -5.18
N ALA A 112 -12.38 -13.70 -5.12
CA ALA A 112 -13.37 -14.19 -4.19
C ALA A 112 -13.58 -15.70 -4.42
N GLY A 113 -13.53 -16.47 -3.33
CA GLY A 113 -13.80 -17.91 -3.33
C GLY A 113 -12.59 -18.82 -3.61
N THR A 114 -11.50 -18.34 -4.23
CA THR A 114 -10.31 -19.18 -4.51
C THR A 114 -9.16 -18.96 -3.53
N GLY A 115 -9.12 -17.81 -2.85
CA GLY A 115 -7.99 -17.42 -1.99
C GLY A 115 -6.72 -17.07 -2.76
N GLU A 116 -6.80 -17.02 -4.10
CA GLU A 116 -5.69 -16.66 -4.97
C GLU A 116 -5.62 -15.15 -5.21
N ILE A 117 -4.40 -14.63 -5.22
CA ILE A 117 -4.08 -13.25 -5.56
C ILE A 117 -3.50 -13.15 -6.97
N SER A 118 -3.71 -12.02 -7.62
CA SER A 118 -3.09 -11.67 -8.90
C SER A 118 -2.37 -10.34 -8.75
N PHE A 119 -1.25 -10.18 -9.47
CA PHE A 119 -0.42 -8.99 -9.43
C PHE A 119 -0.41 -8.34 -10.82
N LYS A 120 -0.92 -7.11 -10.94
CA LYS A 120 -0.96 -6.38 -12.21
C LYS A 120 0.12 -5.30 -12.24
N GLY A 121 0.99 -5.35 -13.24
CA GLY A 121 2.04 -4.36 -13.46
C GLY A 121 1.48 -3.03 -13.97
N SER A 122 2.30 -1.99 -13.93
CA SER A 122 1.93 -0.62 -14.35
C SER A 122 1.55 -0.50 -15.83
N HIS A 123 2.08 -1.39 -16.68
CA HIS A 123 1.76 -1.46 -18.11
C HIS A 123 0.47 -2.25 -18.41
N GLY A 124 -0.20 -2.78 -17.38
CA GLY A 124 -1.49 -3.46 -17.52
C GLY A 124 -1.43 -4.98 -17.64
N GLY A 125 -0.23 -5.56 -17.78
CA GLY A 125 -0.06 -7.01 -17.79
C GLY A 125 -0.04 -7.61 -16.38
N TYR A 126 -0.61 -8.81 -16.23
CA TYR A 126 -0.57 -9.59 -15.00
C TYR A 126 0.72 -10.40 -14.92
N LEU A 127 1.38 -10.40 -13.76
CA LEU A 127 2.45 -11.35 -13.44
C LEU A 127 1.92 -12.75 -13.70
N SER A 128 2.69 -13.53 -14.44
CA SER A 128 2.38 -14.89 -14.85
C SER A 128 3.59 -15.78 -14.58
N CYS A 129 3.33 -17.04 -14.21
CA CYS A 129 4.34 -18.08 -14.18
C CYS A 129 3.87 -19.26 -15.02
N ASP A 130 4.68 -19.66 -16.01
CA ASP A 130 4.39 -20.86 -16.80
C ASP A 130 4.73 -22.16 -16.04
N ALA A 131 4.42 -23.30 -16.66
CA ALA A 131 4.70 -24.62 -16.09
C ALA A 131 6.20 -24.94 -15.96
N LEU A 132 7.08 -24.21 -16.65
CA LEU A 132 8.53 -24.36 -16.58
C LEU A 132 9.18 -23.43 -15.54
N GLY A 133 8.39 -22.60 -14.85
CA GLY A 133 8.88 -21.65 -13.86
C GLY A 133 9.37 -20.32 -14.46
N VAL A 134 9.06 -20.03 -15.72
CA VAL A 134 9.42 -18.75 -16.36
C VAL A 134 8.41 -17.69 -15.99
N LEU A 135 8.91 -16.55 -15.52
CA LEU A 135 8.09 -15.40 -15.15
C LEU A 135 7.89 -14.46 -16.34
N GLY A 136 6.71 -13.89 -16.42
CA GLY A 136 6.36 -12.86 -17.40
C GLY A 136 5.25 -11.96 -16.87
N ALA A 137 4.93 -10.90 -17.61
CA ALA A 137 3.81 -10.03 -17.31
C ALA A 137 3.11 -9.56 -18.59
N ARG A 138 2.81 -10.47 -19.51
CA ARG A 138 2.35 -10.11 -20.87
C ARG A 138 0.84 -10.16 -21.06
N ARG A 139 0.11 -10.90 -20.21
CA ARG A 139 -1.33 -11.09 -20.37
C ARG A 139 -2.11 -9.97 -19.70
N GLU A 140 -3.05 -9.38 -20.42
CA GLU A 140 -3.95 -8.34 -19.89
C GLU A 140 -5.16 -8.93 -19.15
N ALA A 141 -5.32 -10.25 -19.18
CA ALA A 141 -6.38 -10.98 -18.52
C ALA A 141 -5.77 -12.05 -17.60
N ARG A 142 -6.46 -12.30 -16.47
CA ARG A 142 -6.09 -13.35 -15.53
C ARG A 142 -6.52 -14.71 -16.05
N GLY A 143 -5.57 -15.62 -16.18
CA GLY A 143 -5.77 -17.06 -16.32
C GLY A 143 -5.16 -17.83 -15.15
N PRO A 144 -4.94 -19.15 -15.33
CA PRO A 144 -4.32 -19.99 -14.30
C PRO A 144 -2.88 -19.56 -13.95
N GLU A 145 -2.10 -19.13 -14.95
CA GLU A 145 -0.69 -18.73 -14.83
C GLU A 145 -0.49 -17.43 -14.04
N GLU A 146 -1.54 -16.62 -13.98
CA GLU A 146 -1.57 -15.33 -13.29
C GLU A 146 -2.11 -15.42 -11.84
N GLY A 147 -2.41 -16.64 -11.39
CA GLY A 147 -2.84 -16.93 -10.01
C GLY A 147 -1.67 -17.25 -9.09
N PHE A 148 -1.68 -16.64 -7.91
CA PHE A 148 -0.68 -16.88 -6.86
C PHE A 148 -1.34 -17.05 -5.49
N VAL A 149 -0.63 -17.63 -4.54
CA VAL A 149 -1.03 -17.68 -3.13
C VAL A 149 0.13 -17.22 -2.27
N VAL A 150 -0.10 -16.23 -1.41
CA VAL A 150 0.91 -15.75 -0.47
C VAL A 150 0.82 -16.55 0.82
N GLU A 151 1.93 -17.08 1.27
CA GLU A 151 2.03 -17.95 2.45
C GLU A 151 3.02 -17.36 3.45
N ASP A 152 2.63 -17.35 4.72
CA ASP A 152 3.50 -17.00 5.85
C ASP A 152 4.61 -18.03 6.02
N ILE A 153 5.77 -17.55 6.49
CA ILE A 153 6.88 -18.41 6.90
C ILE A 153 6.97 -18.34 8.43
N SER A 154 7.18 -19.49 9.08
CA SER A 154 7.13 -19.56 10.53
C SER A 154 8.21 -18.68 11.18
N GLU A 155 7.86 -17.90 12.21
CA GLU A 155 8.81 -16.99 12.89
C GLU A 155 10.02 -17.72 13.49
N LYS A 156 9.83 -19.00 13.86
CA LYS A 156 10.89 -19.87 14.39
C LYS A 156 11.99 -20.13 13.35
N GLU A 157 11.64 -20.22 12.07
CA GLU A 157 12.59 -20.40 10.97
C GLU A 157 13.38 -19.11 10.69
N LEU A 158 12.83 -17.94 11.04
CA LEU A 158 13.32 -16.64 10.55
C LEU A 158 13.89 -15.69 11.60
N LYS A 159 14.17 -16.18 12.81
CA LYS A 159 14.76 -15.39 13.91
C LYS A 159 13.98 -14.09 14.17
N GLY A 160 12.65 -14.14 14.10
CA GLY A 160 11.77 -12.99 14.31
C GLY A 160 11.61 -12.03 13.12
N ARG A 161 12.11 -12.37 11.93
CA ARG A 161 11.87 -11.60 10.71
C ARG A 161 10.62 -12.09 10.00
N VAL A 162 9.80 -11.16 9.51
CA VAL A 162 8.63 -11.49 8.68
C VAL A 162 9.06 -11.66 7.23
N ARG A 163 8.80 -12.84 6.65
CA ARG A 163 9.02 -13.16 5.24
C ARG A 163 7.83 -13.97 4.73
N TRP A 164 7.65 -13.90 3.41
CA TRP A 164 6.52 -14.50 2.71
C TRP A 164 7.03 -15.36 1.57
N ARG A 165 6.32 -16.43 1.26
CA ARG A 165 6.51 -17.17 0.00
C ARG A 165 5.34 -16.88 -0.91
N VAL A 166 5.62 -16.68 -2.19
CA VAL A 166 4.58 -16.47 -3.21
C VAL A 166 4.50 -17.74 -4.05
N ARG A 167 3.49 -18.55 -3.79
CA ARG A 167 3.24 -19.81 -4.50
C ARG A 167 2.57 -19.58 -5.84
N THR A 168 2.97 -20.31 -6.86
CA THR A 168 2.31 -20.29 -8.17
C THR A 168 1.06 -21.19 -8.15
N ALA A 169 -0.06 -20.73 -8.74
CA ALA A 169 -1.29 -21.53 -8.85
C ALA A 169 -1.29 -22.44 -10.09
N ALA A 170 -0.53 -22.08 -11.13
CA ALA A 170 -0.46 -22.81 -12.40
C ALA A 170 0.46 -24.03 -12.42
N SER A 171 1.12 -24.38 -11.32
CA SER A 171 2.01 -25.54 -11.28
C SER A 171 1.20 -26.85 -11.36
N LYS A 172 0.74 -27.22 -12.56
CA LYS A 172 0.44 -28.60 -12.91
C LYS A 172 1.77 -29.34 -12.86
N LYS A 173 1.92 -30.20 -11.87
CA LYS A 173 3.11 -31.03 -11.72
C LYS A 173 3.07 -32.15 -12.74
N GLU A 174 4.22 -32.47 -13.30
CA GLU A 174 4.43 -33.73 -14.01
C GLU A 174 4.16 -34.91 -13.05
N PRO A 175 3.68 -36.07 -13.55
CA PRO A 175 3.51 -37.27 -12.74
C PRO A 175 4.85 -37.68 -12.08
N GLY A 176 4.99 -37.47 -10.78
CA GLY A 176 6.19 -37.82 -10.00
C GLY A 176 6.81 -36.66 -9.22
N GLU A 177 6.51 -35.41 -9.59
CA GLU A 177 6.97 -34.25 -8.82
C GLU A 177 6.07 -34.00 -7.59
N GLN A 178 6.69 -33.83 -6.43
CA GLN A 178 6.02 -33.52 -5.16
C GLN A 178 6.36 -32.08 -4.72
N GLY A 179 5.51 -31.47 -3.88
CA GLY A 179 5.78 -30.13 -3.32
C GLY A 179 5.25 -28.91 -4.11
N ARG A 180 5.00 -27.81 -3.39
CA ARG A 180 4.50 -26.54 -3.97
C ARG A 180 5.66 -25.76 -4.59
N ARG A 181 5.40 -24.98 -5.66
CA ARG A 181 6.40 -24.16 -6.34
C ARG A 181 6.21 -22.68 -6.01
N TYR A 182 7.32 -21.96 -5.85
CA TYR A 182 7.33 -20.59 -5.35
C TYR A 182 8.17 -19.68 -6.24
N LEU A 183 7.83 -18.39 -6.23
CA LEU A 183 8.72 -17.36 -6.77
C LEU A 183 10.06 -17.40 -6.03
N CYS A 184 11.16 -17.36 -6.78
CA CYS A 184 12.50 -17.29 -6.23
C CYS A 184 13.42 -16.38 -7.05
N ALA A 185 14.43 -15.86 -6.35
CA ALA A 185 15.54 -15.14 -6.96
C ALA A 185 16.84 -15.90 -6.70
N LEU A 186 17.46 -16.38 -7.77
CA LEU A 186 18.73 -17.09 -7.73
C LEU A 186 19.85 -16.11 -8.10
N THR A 187 20.82 -15.97 -7.21
CA THR A 187 22.02 -15.16 -7.45
C THR A 187 23.14 -16.06 -7.96
N GLU A 188 23.59 -15.81 -9.19
CA GLU A 188 24.74 -16.49 -9.76
C GLU A 188 25.96 -15.58 -9.73
N THR A 189 26.95 -15.96 -8.91
CA THR A 189 28.24 -15.29 -8.85
C THR A 189 29.23 -16.04 -9.74
N LYS A 190 29.41 -15.60 -10.99
CA LYS A 190 30.49 -16.12 -11.83
C LYS A 190 31.84 -15.61 -11.28
N ALA A 191 32.82 -16.51 -11.17
CA ALA A 191 34.09 -16.31 -10.47
C ALA A 191 34.98 -15.12 -10.94
N ASN A 192 34.56 -14.31 -11.91
CA ASN A 192 35.27 -13.11 -12.41
C ASN A 192 34.32 -11.97 -12.85
N ALA A 193 33.02 -12.02 -12.51
CA ALA A 193 32.06 -11.02 -12.95
C ALA A 193 31.98 -9.82 -11.98
N LYS A 194 32.06 -8.60 -12.52
CA LYS A 194 31.83 -7.35 -11.77
C LYS A 194 30.36 -7.12 -11.38
N SER A 195 29.44 -7.96 -11.86
CA SER A 195 27.99 -7.83 -11.65
C SER A 195 27.37 -9.17 -11.26
N VAL A 196 26.52 -9.17 -10.23
CA VAL A 196 25.70 -10.33 -9.83
C VAL A 196 24.61 -10.54 -10.88
N ASN A 197 24.51 -11.75 -11.43
CA ASN A 197 23.36 -12.10 -12.27
C ASN A 197 22.25 -12.63 -11.37
N ILE A 198 21.06 -12.05 -11.50
CA ILE A 198 19.87 -12.48 -10.76
C ILE A 198 18.91 -13.13 -11.74
N SER A 199 18.67 -14.42 -11.54
CA SER A 199 17.69 -15.19 -12.29
C SER A 199 16.40 -15.29 -11.49
N LEU A 200 15.29 -14.89 -12.10
CA LEU A 200 13.96 -14.91 -11.48
C LEU A 200 13.14 -16.05 -12.03
N ARG A 201 12.57 -16.83 -11.12
CA ARG A 201 11.96 -18.12 -11.42
C ARG A 201 10.73 -18.35 -10.55
N GLY A 202 9.83 -19.22 -10.99
CA GLY A 202 8.59 -19.59 -10.28
C GLY A 202 8.50 -21.06 -9.89
N ASP A 203 9.62 -21.78 -9.98
CA ASP A 203 9.80 -23.19 -9.62
C ASP A 203 10.68 -23.39 -8.39
N GLY A 204 10.82 -22.37 -7.54
CA GLY A 204 11.56 -22.46 -6.28
C GLY A 204 10.90 -23.40 -5.27
N GLU A 205 11.72 -24.06 -4.46
CA GLU A 205 11.28 -24.96 -3.39
C GLU A 205 11.05 -24.21 -2.08
N ALA A 206 10.04 -24.64 -1.29
CA ALA A 206 9.71 -24.02 -0.01
C ALA A 206 10.90 -23.91 0.95
N GLY A 207 11.79 -24.91 0.98
CA GLY A 207 12.94 -24.91 1.88
C GLY A 207 14.06 -23.92 1.50
N SER A 208 14.00 -23.32 0.32
CA SER A 208 15.08 -22.45 -0.18
C SER A 208 14.93 -21.02 0.31
N GLU A 209 16.01 -20.43 0.86
CA GLU A 209 16.09 -19.01 1.23
C GLU A 209 15.79 -18.08 0.04
N SER A 210 16.05 -18.54 -1.19
CA SER A 210 15.74 -17.81 -2.43
C SER A 210 14.26 -17.50 -2.64
N THR A 211 13.35 -18.16 -1.90
CA THR A 211 11.90 -17.96 -1.95
C THR A 211 11.36 -17.00 -0.88
N HIS A 212 12.22 -16.48 0.00
CA HIS A 212 11.81 -15.69 1.16
C HIS A 212 11.71 -14.22 0.79
N LEU A 213 10.56 -13.81 0.25
CA LEU A 213 10.31 -12.44 -0.15
C LEU A 213 9.89 -11.58 1.05
N ILE A 214 10.11 -10.27 0.94
CA ILE A 214 9.40 -9.29 1.76
C ILE A 214 8.30 -8.70 0.89
N VAL A 215 7.09 -8.62 1.43
CA VAL A 215 5.95 -8.00 0.75
C VAL A 215 5.58 -6.74 1.53
N LYS A 216 5.50 -5.61 0.83
CA LYS A 216 4.96 -4.36 1.37
C LYS A 216 3.71 -3.96 0.60
N MET A 217 2.83 -3.23 1.25
CA MET A 217 1.62 -2.64 0.68
C MET A 217 1.53 -1.17 1.09
N GLN A 218 0.82 -0.36 0.31
CA GLN A 218 0.49 1.00 0.72
C GLN A 218 -0.41 0.99 1.97
N ALA A 219 -0.04 1.78 2.99
CA ALA A 219 -0.67 1.77 4.31
C ALA A 219 -2.19 2.04 4.27
N ARG A 220 -2.64 2.91 3.37
CA ARG A 220 -4.07 3.19 3.17
C ARG A 220 -4.90 1.98 2.72
N PHE A 221 -4.27 0.94 2.18
CA PHE A 221 -4.95 -0.29 1.77
C PHE A 221 -5.03 -1.33 2.89
N LYS A 222 -4.36 -1.11 4.02
CA LYS A 222 -4.42 -2.03 5.15
C LYS A 222 -5.84 -2.03 5.73
N PRO A 223 -6.50 -3.19 5.91
CA PRO A 223 -7.92 -3.23 6.28
C PRO A 223 -8.26 -2.43 7.54
N ARG A 224 -7.40 -2.50 8.57
CA ARG A 224 -7.56 -1.73 9.80
C ARG A 224 -7.50 -0.22 9.57
N VAL A 225 -6.64 0.26 8.68
CA VAL A 225 -6.53 1.68 8.33
C VAL A 225 -7.77 2.14 7.58
N GLN A 226 -8.27 1.34 6.63
CA GLN A 226 -9.52 1.61 5.91
C GLN A 226 -10.72 1.68 6.85
N GLN A 227 -10.89 0.71 7.75
CA GLN A 227 -11.97 0.69 8.73
C GLN A 227 -11.92 1.88 9.69
N ASN A 228 -10.73 2.27 10.13
CA ASN A 228 -10.55 3.45 10.97
C ASN A 228 -10.89 4.74 10.22
N LYS A 229 -10.50 4.85 8.93
CA LYS A 229 -10.82 6.00 8.08
C LYS A 229 -12.33 6.08 7.80
N GLU A 230 -12.97 4.95 7.54
CA GLU A 230 -14.42 4.85 7.32
C GLU A 230 -15.20 5.20 8.59
N THR A 231 -14.79 4.70 9.76
CA THR A 231 -15.40 5.05 11.05
C THR A 231 -15.28 6.55 11.34
N LYS A 232 -14.08 7.12 11.19
CA LYS A 232 -13.85 8.57 11.32
C LYS A 232 -14.66 9.38 10.30
N ALA A 233 -14.86 8.87 9.08
CA ALA A 233 -15.71 9.51 8.08
C ALA A 233 -17.19 9.45 8.46
N LYS A 234 -17.68 8.33 9.00
CA LYS A 234 -19.05 8.17 9.52
C LYS A 234 -19.32 9.07 10.73
N GLU A 235 -18.31 9.37 11.53
CA GLU A 235 -18.39 10.34 12.64
C GLU A 235 -18.45 11.80 12.15
N LYS A 236 -17.85 12.11 10.99
CA LYS A 236 -17.87 13.47 10.41
C LYS A 236 -19.21 13.74 9.75
N VAL A 237 -20.07 14.48 10.44
CA VAL A 237 -21.35 14.97 9.91
C VAL A 237 -21.26 16.46 9.64
N SER A 238 -21.76 16.87 8.48
CA SER A 238 -21.89 18.26 8.12
C SER A 238 -23.03 18.94 8.90
N ARG A 239 -22.92 20.25 9.12
CA ARG A 239 -24.01 21.04 9.73
C ARG A 239 -25.32 20.86 8.95
N LYS A 240 -25.24 20.82 7.62
CA LYS A 240 -26.39 20.65 6.74
C LYS A 240 -27.13 19.32 6.98
N GLU A 241 -26.40 18.23 7.16
CA GLU A 241 -26.99 16.91 7.48
C GLU A 241 -27.63 16.91 8.87
N LEU A 242 -27.02 17.57 9.86
CA LEU A 242 -27.61 17.73 11.19
C LEU A 242 -28.90 18.57 11.14
N GLU A 243 -28.88 19.68 10.40
CA GLU A 243 -30.04 20.56 10.21
C GLU A 243 -31.17 19.83 9.45
N GLN A 244 -30.84 19.01 8.45
CA GLN A 244 -31.81 18.15 7.75
C GLN A 244 -32.37 17.07 8.67
N ALA A 245 -31.54 16.45 9.50
CA ALA A 245 -31.96 15.45 10.47
C ALA A 245 -32.86 16.05 11.55
N VAL A 246 -32.62 17.28 12.00
CA VAL A 246 -33.50 17.95 12.95
C VAL A 246 -34.72 18.58 12.25
N GLY A 247 -34.60 18.99 11.00
CA GLY A 247 -35.66 19.66 10.22
C GLY A 247 -35.72 21.19 10.43
N ARG A 248 -34.66 21.79 10.99
CA ARG A 248 -34.51 23.25 11.14
C ARG A 248 -33.04 23.65 11.14
N ARG A 249 -32.78 24.96 11.01
CA ARG A 249 -31.44 25.50 11.27
C ARG A 249 -31.08 25.31 12.74
N LEU A 250 -29.81 24.96 12.98
CA LEU A 250 -29.27 24.66 14.29
C LEU A 250 -28.29 25.75 14.69
N ASP A 251 -28.22 26.04 15.98
CA ASP A 251 -27.17 26.91 16.53
C ASP A 251 -25.86 26.15 16.74
N ASP A 252 -24.75 26.87 16.90
CA ASP A 252 -23.42 26.27 16.98
C ASP A 252 -23.29 25.29 18.18
N ASP A 253 -23.97 25.55 19.28
CA ASP A 253 -23.98 24.68 20.46
C ASP A 253 -24.82 23.42 20.25
N GLU A 254 -25.93 23.51 19.51
CA GLU A 254 -26.74 22.35 19.12
C GLU A 254 -25.97 21.46 18.13
N VAL A 255 -25.24 22.07 17.19
CA VAL A 255 -24.34 21.37 16.28
C VAL A 255 -23.24 20.64 17.05
N LYS A 256 -22.61 21.28 18.04
CA LYS A 256 -21.59 20.64 18.90
C LYS A 256 -22.20 19.48 19.70
N ARG A 257 -23.38 19.68 20.29
CA ARG A 257 -24.09 18.64 21.07
C ARG A 257 -24.40 17.42 20.21
N LEU A 258 -24.95 17.62 19.01
CA LEU A 258 -25.27 16.52 18.10
C LEU A 258 -24.04 15.80 17.54
N LYS A 259 -22.94 16.54 17.28
CA LYS A 259 -21.66 15.92 16.91
C LYS A 259 -21.07 15.09 18.04
N ARG A 260 -21.16 15.55 19.29
CA ARG A 260 -20.78 14.77 20.48
C ARG A 260 -21.66 13.54 20.63
N ALA A 261 -22.98 13.70 20.50
CA ALA A 261 -23.93 12.61 20.63
C ALA A 261 -23.70 11.48 19.60
N ARG A 262 -23.26 11.84 18.40
CA ARG A 262 -22.88 10.85 17.38
C ARG A 262 -21.60 10.09 17.71
N LYS A 263 -20.66 10.72 18.41
CA LYS A 263 -19.45 10.07 18.92
C LYS A 263 -19.76 9.14 20.09
N GLU A 264 -20.76 9.49 20.91
CA GLU A 264 -21.17 8.75 22.11
C GLU A 264 -22.23 7.67 21.83
N GLY A 265 -22.81 7.64 20.62
CA GLY A 265 -23.77 6.62 20.18
C GLY A 265 -25.25 6.91 20.50
N ASN A 266 -25.56 8.06 21.11
CA ASN A 266 -26.91 8.49 21.48
C ASN A 266 -27.50 9.55 20.51
N PHE A 267 -27.03 9.57 19.25
CA PHE A 267 -27.40 10.59 18.27
C PHE A 267 -28.92 10.75 18.05
N TYR A 268 -29.65 9.64 17.89
CA TYR A 268 -31.08 9.68 17.59
C TYR A 268 -31.93 10.21 18.74
N GLU A 269 -31.53 9.94 19.98
CA GLU A 269 -32.17 10.48 21.17
C GLU A 269 -31.98 12.00 21.25
N GLU A 270 -30.75 12.46 21.07
CA GLU A 270 -30.44 13.89 21.08
C GLU A 270 -31.09 14.67 19.92
N VAL A 271 -31.24 14.04 18.74
CA VAL A 271 -32.00 14.63 17.63
C VAL A 271 -33.47 14.84 18.01
N LEU A 272 -34.09 13.90 18.73
CA LEU A 272 -35.47 14.05 19.21
C LEU A 272 -35.59 15.17 20.24
N ASP A 273 -34.66 15.24 21.19
CA ASP A 273 -34.62 16.31 22.19
C ASP A 273 -34.50 17.70 21.57
N VAL A 274 -33.62 17.86 20.58
CA VAL A 274 -33.42 19.14 19.88
C VAL A 274 -34.63 19.49 18.99
N ARG A 275 -35.31 18.49 18.43
CA ARG A 275 -36.58 18.67 17.70
C ARG A 275 -37.71 19.13 18.60
N VAL A 276 -37.86 18.53 19.78
CA VAL A 276 -38.91 18.88 20.76
C VAL A 276 -38.68 20.28 21.31
N LYS A 277 -37.46 20.62 21.72
CA LYS A 277 -37.12 21.97 22.23
C LYS A 277 -37.38 23.09 21.20
N GLY A 278 -37.30 22.78 19.90
CA GLY A 278 -37.58 23.74 18.83
C GLY A 278 -39.07 23.94 18.52
N LYS A 279 -39.96 23.06 19.00
CA LYS A 279 -41.42 23.22 18.86
C LYS A 279 -41.96 23.94 20.08
N HIS A 280 -42.02 25.27 20.02
CA HIS A 280 -42.88 26.01 20.94
C HIS A 280 -44.33 25.79 20.51
N ASP A 281 -45.10 25.08 21.33
CA ASP A 281 -46.53 24.93 21.12
C ASP A 281 -47.18 26.32 21.21
N LYS A 282 -47.89 26.73 20.15
CA LYS A 282 -48.55 28.03 20.06
C LYS A 282 -50.01 27.97 20.52
N PHE A 283 -50.50 26.77 20.90
CA PHE A 283 -51.91 26.54 21.24
C PHE A 283 -52.13 26.05 22.68
N ALA A 284 -51.10 26.07 23.52
CA ALA A 284 -51.25 25.89 24.96
C ALA A 284 -51.34 27.27 25.66
N SER A 285 -52.52 27.89 25.61
CA SER A 285 -52.96 28.96 26.52
C SER A 285 -54.46 28.90 26.67
#